data_AF-A0A7M3XKX9-F1
#
_entry.id   AF-A0A7M3XKX9-F1
#
_cell.length_a   1.000
_cell.length_b   1.000
_cell.length_c   1.000
_cell.angle_alpha   90.00
_cell.angle_beta   90.00
_cell.angle_gamma   90.00
#
_symmetry.space_group_name_H-M   'P 1'
#
loop_
_entity.id
_entity.type
_entity.pdbx_description
1 polymer ?
#
loop_
_entity_poly.entity_id
_entity_poly.type
_entity_poly.pdbx_seq_one_letter_code
_entity_poly.pdbx_strand_id
1 'polypeptide(L)'
;MKRNVFVILICITLIQAPGSSVANPGGNGDGNRDYSCGGSCHGDPALSMPSDATIEITLGNEAFSGQAVAVHVTIEGISTPSQMIGIFILGSLNGNSDTPEDHGWHMIQDPNGGSSNYIETKASSSGSATVTWVLLSPDSSGSHVLYVEIHHGSYAGDKAFTGVSRPFEVNVQDVPDGLPGLADDWVAPSFRVSGDNSPLTINTRNSTDISVEWMLDGEWNPTSAELTCKDDPIDVCNYWQVSIPATMGEANILYRITTYNGTFAIEQPWLKMGTAPPPFEGEIWSARAHSFAFALLILSFLVTLQARLYPRDDRNNSDQ
;
A
#
# COMPACT_ATOMS: atom_id res chain seq x y z
N MET A 1 27.58 -2.95 -42.22
CA MET A 1 28.09 -1.92 -41.27
C MET A 1 27.09 -0.80 -40.99
N LYS A 2 26.54 -0.08 -41.99
CA LYS A 2 25.63 1.07 -41.76
C LYS A 2 24.39 0.75 -40.90
N ARG A 3 23.80 -0.44 -41.05
CA ARG A 3 22.61 -0.87 -40.29
C ARG A 3 22.89 -1.11 -38.79
N ASN A 4 24.05 -1.69 -38.46
CA ASN A 4 24.40 -2.01 -37.07
C ASN A 4 24.72 -0.74 -36.27
N VAL A 5 25.36 0.25 -36.90
CA VAL A 5 25.61 1.57 -36.30
C VAL A 5 24.29 2.29 -36.01
N PHE A 6 23.32 2.22 -36.94
CA PHE A 6 22.01 2.84 -36.77
C PHE A 6 21.21 2.22 -35.60
N VAL A 7 21.25 0.88 -35.47
CA VAL A 7 20.62 0.16 -34.35
C VAL A 7 21.28 0.52 -33.02
N ILE A 8 22.62 0.59 -32.97
CA ILE A 8 23.34 0.98 -31.75
C ILE A 8 23.02 2.43 -31.35
N LEU A 9 22.89 3.36 -32.31
CA LEU A 9 22.49 4.73 -32.04
C LEU A 9 21.06 4.84 -31.52
N ILE A 10 20.14 4.04 -32.04
CA ILE A 10 18.76 3.94 -31.53
C ILE A 10 18.76 3.38 -30.09
N CYS A 11 19.55 2.34 -29.82
CA CYS A 11 19.68 1.81 -28.46
C CYS A 11 20.29 2.84 -27.50
N ILE A 12 21.35 3.56 -27.90
CA ILE A 12 21.97 4.58 -27.06
C ILE A 12 21.02 5.77 -26.82
N THR A 13 20.24 6.18 -27.82
CA THR A 13 19.23 7.25 -27.65
C THR A 13 18.05 6.82 -26.79
N LEU A 14 17.66 5.54 -26.82
CA LEU A 14 16.67 4.97 -25.89
C LEU A 14 17.22 4.83 -24.46
N ILE A 15 18.51 4.53 -24.29
CA ILE A 15 19.18 4.42 -22.98
C ILE A 15 19.49 5.80 -22.38
N GLN A 16 19.73 6.82 -23.22
CA GLN A 16 20.03 8.20 -22.81
C GLN A 16 18.84 9.15 -22.89
N ALA A 17 17.61 8.64 -22.93
CA ALA A 17 16.45 9.45 -22.61
C ALA A 17 16.26 9.41 -21.08
N PRO A 18 16.81 10.36 -20.30
CA PRO A 18 16.36 10.53 -18.93
C PRO A 18 14.86 10.81 -19.01
N GLY A 19 14.05 9.94 -18.43
CA GLY A 19 12.67 10.28 -18.13
C GLY A 19 12.71 11.50 -17.22
N SER A 20 12.40 12.66 -17.77
CA SER A 20 12.08 13.87 -17.02
C SER A 20 11.03 13.51 -15.97
N SER A 21 11.17 14.05 -14.76
CA SER A 21 10.29 13.84 -13.61
C SER A 21 8.80 13.80 -13.99
N VAL A 22 8.29 12.59 -14.19
CA VAL A 22 6.87 12.31 -14.41
C VAL A 22 6.40 11.44 -13.27
N ALA A 23 5.23 11.76 -12.71
CA ALA A 23 4.49 10.77 -11.95
C ALA A 23 4.16 9.60 -12.89
N ASN A 24 4.40 8.36 -12.48
CA ASN A 24 4.11 7.20 -13.33
C ASN A 24 2.61 7.23 -13.71
N PRO A 25 2.25 7.18 -15.01
CA PRO A 25 0.85 7.12 -15.41
C PRO A 25 0.23 5.83 -14.86
N GLY A 26 -0.55 5.95 -13.78
CA GLY A 26 -1.16 4.82 -13.08
C GLY A 26 -0.66 4.56 -11.66
N GLY A 27 0.32 5.32 -11.16
CA GLY A 27 0.87 5.13 -9.81
C GLY A 27 1.97 4.05 -9.73
N ASN A 28 2.59 3.91 -8.57
CA ASN A 28 3.62 2.93 -8.21
C ASN A 28 3.12 1.83 -7.27
N GLY A 29 1.89 1.95 -6.76
CA GLY A 29 1.32 1.07 -5.75
C GLY A 29 1.87 1.31 -4.35
N ASP A 30 1.17 0.76 -3.36
CA ASP A 30 1.50 0.87 -1.95
C ASP A 30 2.88 0.25 -1.63
N GLY A 31 3.53 0.73 -0.57
CA GLY A 31 4.77 0.12 -0.09
C GLY A 31 5.44 0.88 1.04
N ASN A 32 6.54 0.34 1.56
CA ASN A 32 7.36 1.05 2.53
C ASN A 32 8.37 1.96 1.81
N ARG A 33 8.38 3.25 2.17
CA ARG A 33 9.11 4.31 1.47
C ARG A 33 9.60 5.38 2.44
N ASP A 34 10.86 5.75 2.29
CA ASP A 34 11.39 6.95 2.93
C ASP A 34 10.91 8.23 2.21
N TYR A 35 10.98 9.38 2.90
CA TYR A 35 10.66 10.71 2.39
C TYR A 35 11.32 10.99 1.03
N SER A 36 12.63 10.70 0.93
CA SER A 36 13.36 10.80 -0.34
C SER A 36 13.31 9.48 -1.10
N CYS A 37 12.14 9.15 -1.67
CA CYS A 37 11.95 7.97 -2.51
C CYS A 37 12.79 7.92 -3.80
N GLY A 38 13.66 8.92 -4.06
CA GLY A 38 14.73 8.87 -5.07
C GLY A 38 14.28 8.62 -6.51
N GLY A 39 13.07 9.01 -6.90
CA GLY A 39 12.50 8.68 -8.22
C GLY A 39 11.52 7.50 -8.22
N SER A 40 11.44 6.73 -7.12
CA SER A 40 10.71 5.45 -7.05
C SER A 40 9.22 5.60 -6.75
N CYS A 41 8.77 6.71 -6.17
CA CYS A 41 7.33 7.00 -6.00
C CYS A 41 6.88 8.06 -7.00
N HIS A 42 7.69 9.07 -7.24
CA HIS A 42 7.51 10.10 -8.26
C HIS A 42 8.89 10.50 -8.80
N GLY A 43 8.96 11.27 -9.89
CA GLY A 43 10.22 11.78 -10.44
C GLY A 43 11.12 12.47 -9.39
N ASP A 44 12.37 12.76 -9.75
CA ASP A 44 13.36 13.35 -8.83
C ASP A 44 12.75 14.46 -7.92
N PRO A 45 12.74 14.29 -6.58
CA PRO A 45 12.18 15.26 -5.64
C PRO A 45 12.72 16.69 -5.84
N ALA A 46 13.98 16.83 -6.29
CA ALA A 46 14.59 18.13 -6.59
C ALA A 46 13.96 18.85 -7.80
N LEU A 47 13.16 18.14 -8.59
CA LEU A 47 12.45 18.65 -9.76
C LEU A 47 10.93 18.80 -9.51
N SER A 48 10.48 18.55 -8.28
CA SER A 48 9.07 18.71 -7.89
C SER A 48 8.69 20.17 -7.62
N MET A 49 7.40 20.47 -7.73
CA MET A 49 6.81 21.77 -7.39
C MET A 49 6.03 21.66 -6.06
N PRO A 50 5.92 22.75 -5.27
CA PRO A 50 5.11 22.73 -4.07
C PRO A 50 3.62 22.57 -4.41
N SER A 51 2.94 21.66 -3.73
CA SER A 51 1.48 21.49 -3.77
C SER A 51 0.77 22.61 -3.02
N ASP A 52 -0.39 23.03 -3.54
CA ASP A 52 -1.29 23.99 -2.88
C ASP A 52 -2.21 23.34 -1.84
N ALA A 53 -2.16 22.01 -1.71
CA ALA A 53 -3.06 21.28 -0.83
C ALA A 53 -2.74 21.51 0.65
N THR A 54 -3.78 21.49 1.47
CA THR A 54 -3.66 21.55 2.93
C THR A 54 -3.76 20.16 3.52
N ILE A 55 -2.88 19.85 4.47
CA ILE A 55 -2.80 18.55 5.13
C ILE A 55 -3.05 18.73 6.62
N GLU A 56 -4.05 18.04 7.13
CA GLU A 56 -4.41 17.99 8.55
C GLU A 56 -4.28 16.56 9.06
N ILE A 57 -3.67 16.41 10.25
CA ILE A 57 -3.49 15.14 10.94
C ILE A 57 -4.22 15.23 12.28
N THR A 58 -4.98 14.21 12.61
CA THR A 58 -5.67 14.08 13.90
C THR A 58 -5.57 12.66 14.44
N LEU A 59 -5.74 12.49 15.75
CA LEU A 59 -5.81 11.19 16.41
C LEU A 59 -7.25 10.83 16.72
N GLY A 60 -7.62 9.57 16.48
CA GLY A 60 -8.94 9.05 16.82
C GLY A 60 -9.10 8.71 18.31
N ASN A 61 -8.00 8.47 19.02
CA ASN A 61 -8.00 8.10 20.43
C ASN A 61 -6.72 8.56 21.15
N GLU A 62 -6.75 8.52 22.49
CA GLU A 62 -5.57 8.81 23.31
C GLU A 62 -4.47 7.76 23.07
N ALA A 63 -3.21 8.23 23.05
CA ALA A 63 -2.04 7.39 22.87
C ALA A 63 -1.44 6.99 24.22
N PHE A 64 -1.40 5.68 24.48
CA PHE A 64 -0.67 5.08 25.60
C PHE A 64 0.40 4.17 25.03
N SER A 65 1.58 4.11 25.66
CA SER A 65 2.71 3.29 25.23
C SER A 65 2.30 1.88 24.74
N GLY A 66 2.65 1.58 23.48
CA GLY A 66 2.35 0.32 22.79
C GLY A 66 0.87 0.06 22.45
N GLN A 67 -0.05 1.01 22.70
CA GLN A 67 -1.47 0.86 22.34
C GLN A 67 -1.73 1.33 20.92
N ALA A 68 -2.76 0.73 20.31
CA ALA A 68 -3.19 1.10 18.97
C ALA A 68 -3.85 2.48 18.96
N VAL A 69 -3.50 3.27 17.95
CA VAL A 69 -4.07 4.58 17.68
C VAL A 69 -4.49 4.68 16.22
N ALA A 70 -5.62 5.34 15.98
CA ALA A 70 -6.01 5.76 14.64
C ALA A 70 -5.40 7.13 14.32
N VAL A 71 -4.60 7.21 13.26
CA VAL A 71 -4.08 8.47 12.73
C VAL A 71 -4.88 8.83 11.48
N HIS A 72 -5.75 9.82 11.60
CA HIS A 72 -6.57 10.31 10.51
C HIS A 72 -5.86 11.44 9.78
N VAL A 73 -5.75 11.30 8.47
CA VAL A 73 -5.11 12.27 7.58
C VAL A 73 -6.15 12.81 6.63
N THR A 74 -6.39 14.11 6.67
CA THR A 74 -7.30 14.82 5.76
C THR A 74 -6.51 15.76 4.88
N ILE A 75 -6.69 15.63 3.57
CA ILE A 75 -6.03 16.44 2.56
C ILE A 75 -7.12 17.15 1.75
N GLU A 76 -6.96 18.45 1.54
CA GLU A 76 -7.89 19.26 0.75
C GLU A 76 -7.15 20.12 -0.28
N GLY A 77 -7.85 20.53 -1.34
CA GLY A 77 -7.32 21.45 -2.34
C GLY A 77 -6.38 20.81 -3.36
N ILE A 78 -6.40 19.48 -3.51
CA ILE A 78 -5.57 18.78 -4.49
C ILE A 78 -6.05 19.11 -5.89
N SER A 79 -5.13 19.62 -6.73
CA SER A 79 -5.39 19.92 -8.13
C SER A 79 -4.63 18.95 -9.03
N THR A 80 -5.27 17.86 -9.43
CA THR A 80 -4.65 16.83 -10.30
C THR A 80 -5.65 16.29 -11.32
N PRO A 81 -5.27 16.09 -12.60
CA PRO A 81 -6.16 15.57 -13.63
C PRO A 81 -6.53 14.09 -13.43
N SER A 82 -5.69 13.32 -12.74
CA SER A 82 -5.88 11.86 -12.57
C SER A 82 -6.67 11.50 -11.31
N GLN A 83 -6.91 12.47 -10.42
CA GLN A 83 -7.36 12.25 -9.03
C GLN A 83 -6.43 11.36 -8.18
N MET A 84 -5.35 10.83 -8.75
CA MET A 84 -4.42 9.98 -8.02
C MET A 84 -3.51 10.83 -7.12
N ILE A 85 -3.37 10.39 -5.88
CA ILE A 85 -2.49 10.96 -4.87
C ILE A 85 -1.74 9.84 -4.16
N GLY A 86 -0.43 10.00 -4.03
CA GLY A 86 0.39 9.21 -3.12
C GLY A 86 0.45 9.91 -1.77
N ILE A 87 0.28 9.17 -0.68
CA ILE A 87 0.25 9.70 0.68
C ILE A 87 1.20 8.88 1.54
N PHE A 88 2.11 9.57 2.23
CA PHE A 88 3.07 9.00 3.17
C PHE A 88 2.68 9.39 4.59
N ILE A 89 2.86 8.47 5.53
CA ILE A 89 3.03 8.78 6.95
C ILE A 89 4.50 8.54 7.32
N LEU A 90 5.10 9.48 8.03
CA LEU A 90 6.54 9.52 8.31
C LEU A 90 6.80 9.91 9.76
N GLY A 91 7.87 9.39 10.36
CA GLY A 91 8.38 9.81 11.67
C GLY A 91 9.36 10.99 11.61
N SER A 92 9.97 11.24 10.44
CA SER A 92 10.78 12.44 10.20
C SER A 92 10.80 12.84 8.72
N LEU A 93 11.58 13.87 8.36
CA LEU A 93 11.73 14.36 6.99
C LEU A 93 13.21 14.30 6.55
N ASN A 94 13.99 13.38 7.12
CA ASN A 94 15.44 13.33 6.93
C ASN A 94 15.84 12.76 5.55
N GLY A 95 14.93 12.08 4.85
CA GLY A 95 15.18 11.45 3.56
C GLY A 95 15.66 10.01 3.64
N ASN A 96 15.92 9.50 4.85
CA ASN A 96 16.28 8.12 5.13
C ASN A 96 15.91 7.74 6.57
N SER A 97 15.51 6.48 6.76
CA SER A 97 15.10 5.96 8.07
C SER A 97 14.09 6.88 8.73
N ASP A 98 13.10 7.30 7.95
CA ASP A 98 12.09 8.27 8.35
C ASP A 98 10.68 7.68 8.33
N THR A 99 10.58 6.35 8.18
CA THR A 99 9.32 5.64 8.33
C THR A 99 8.88 5.65 9.80
N PRO A 100 7.58 5.46 10.11
CA PRO A 100 7.14 5.39 11.50
C PRO A 100 7.86 4.31 12.33
N GLU A 101 8.19 3.17 11.70
CA GLU A 101 8.92 2.05 12.32
C GLU A 101 10.32 2.44 12.80
N ASP A 102 11.04 3.28 12.05
CA ASP A 102 12.35 3.79 12.46
C ASP A 102 12.28 4.72 13.68
N HIS A 103 11.08 5.23 13.96
CA HIS A 103 10.78 6.15 15.05
C HIS A 103 9.90 5.51 16.15
N GLY A 104 9.87 4.19 16.22
CA GLY A 104 9.26 3.42 17.31
C GLY A 104 7.76 3.20 17.19
N TRP A 105 7.11 3.67 16.13
CA TRP A 105 5.71 3.34 15.85
C TRP A 105 5.63 2.01 15.13
N HIS A 106 4.68 1.15 15.47
CA HIS A 106 4.47 -0.11 14.74
C HIS A 106 3.26 -0.04 13.81
N MET A 107 3.39 -0.48 12.57
CA MET A 107 2.36 -0.44 11.54
C MET A 107 1.39 -1.62 11.68
N ILE A 108 0.19 -1.35 12.19
CA ILE A 108 -0.88 -2.37 12.24
C ILE A 108 -1.59 -2.46 10.89
N GLN A 109 -1.99 -1.31 10.34
CA GLN A 109 -2.70 -1.26 9.08
C GLN A 109 -2.59 0.09 8.36
N ASP A 110 -2.46 0.04 7.04
CA ASP A 110 -2.56 1.19 6.16
C ASP A 110 -4.00 1.42 5.64
N PRO A 111 -4.30 2.60 5.05
CA PRO A 111 -5.66 2.93 4.58
C PRO A 111 -6.26 1.96 3.55
N ASN A 112 -5.42 1.25 2.80
CA ASN A 112 -5.83 0.28 1.79
C ASN A 112 -5.98 -1.13 2.35
N GLY A 113 -5.72 -1.32 3.65
CA GLY A 113 -5.80 -2.59 4.38
C GLY A 113 -4.47 -3.31 4.52
N GLY A 114 -3.41 -2.84 3.86
CA GLY A 114 -2.04 -3.37 3.95
C GLY A 114 -1.32 -2.92 5.23
N SER A 115 0.01 -2.91 5.21
CA SER A 115 0.85 -2.45 6.33
C SER A 115 1.99 -1.55 5.85
N SER A 116 1.68 -0.63 4.94
CA SER A 116 2.64 0.28 4.30
C SER A 116 2.55 1.70 4.84
N ASN A 117 3.69 2.38 4.97
CA ASN A 117 3.69 3.81 5.31
C ASN A 117 3.37 4.72 4.11
N TYR A 118 3.43 4.19 2.89
CA TYR A 118 3.01 4.87 1.66
C TYR A 118 1.86 4.12 0.99
N ILE A 119 0.82 4.86 0.63
CA ILE A 119 -0.32 4.35 -0.13
C ILE A 119 -0.65 5.26 -1.31
N GLU A 120 -1.25 4.67 -2.34
CA GLU A 120 -1.86 5.41 -3.44
C GLU A 120 -3.37 5.28 -3.40
N THR A 121 -4.05 6.42 -3.56
CA THR A 121 -5.51 6.45 -3.55
C THR A 121 -6.03 7.53 -4.49
N LYS A 122 -7.35 7.56 -4.65
CA LYS A 122 -8.05 8.59 -5.41
C LYS A 122 -8.60 9.65 -4.48
N ALA A 123 -8.22 10.89 -4.73
CA ALA A 123 -8.93 12.05 -4.22
C ALA A 123 -10.35 12.11 -4.81
N SER A 124 -11.25 12.69 -4.04
CA SER A 124 -12.61 13.02 -4.47
C SER A 124 -12.60 13.97 -5.68
N SER A 125 -13.76 14.12 -6.33
CA SER A 125 -13.91 15.09 -7.42
C SER A 125 -13.68 16.54 -7.01
N SER A 126 -13.78 16.85 -5.71
CA SER A 126 -13.45 18.16 -5.13
C SER A 126 -11.98 18.30 -4.74
N GLY A 127 -11.13 17.28 -4.99
CA GLY A 127 -9.72 17.32 -4.65
C GLY A 127 -9.44 17.12 -3.17
N SER A 128 -10.23 16.28 -2.49
CA SER A 128 -10.03 15.93 -1.08
C SER A 128 -9.85 14.44 -0.87
N ALA A 129 -9.08 14.05 0.14
CA ALA A 129 -8.90 12.65 0.54
C ALA A 129 -8.82 12.57 2.07
N THR A 130 -9.53 11.61 2.66
CA THR A 130 -9.41 11.27 4.08
C THR A 130 -9.04 9.81 4.19
N VAL A 131 -7.93 9.54 4.87
CA VAL A 131 -7.36 8.21 5.01
C VAL A 131 -6.95 7.98 6.46
N THR A 132 -6.86 6.72 6.89
CA THR A 132 -6.53 6.37 8.28
C THR A 132 -5.46 5.30 8.31
N TRP A 133 -4.37 5.57 9.02
CA TRP A 133 -3.43 4.55 9.46
C TRP A 133 -3.77 4.09 10.87
N VAL A 134 -3.58 2.80 11.15
CA VAL A 134 -3.63 2.25 12.49
C VAL A 134 -2.22 1.84 12.89
N LEU A 135 -1.73 2.41 13.99
CA LEU A 135 -0.37 2.21 14.48
C LEU A 135 -0.38 1.81 15.95
N LEU A 136 0.59 1.02 16.41
CA LEU A 136 0.94 1.02 17.83
C LEU A 136 1.82 2.23 18.12
N SER A 137 1.48 2.96 19.17
CA SER A 137 2.32 4.07 19.63
C SER A 137 3.62 3.57 20.26
N PRO A 138 4.70 4.38 20.25
CA PRO A 138 5.99 3.97 20.79
C PRO A 138 5.95 3.53 22.25
N ASP A 139 6.85 2.61 22.61
CA ASP A 139 6.96 2.10 24.00
C ASP A 139 7.41 3.18 25.00
N SER A 140 8.06 4.23 24.50
CA SER A 140 8.50 5.36 25.33
C SER A 140 7.41 6.43 25.43
N SER A 141 7.07 6.85 26.64
CA SER A 141 6.19 7.98 26.87
C SER A 141 6.85 9.32 26.53
N GLY A 142 6.01 10.33 26.26
CA GLY A 142 6.43 11.68 25.89
C GLY A 142 5.94 12.09 24.50
N SER A 143 6.52 13.18 24.00
CA SER A 143 6.17 13.77 22.70
C SER A 143 6.86 13.02 21.56
N HIS A 144 6.06 12.48 20.65
CA HIS A 144 6.50 11.88 19.38
C HIS A 144 5.91 12.65 18.21
N VAL A 145 6.63 12.76 17.11
CA VAL A 145 6.17 13.55 15.95
C VAL A 145 5.88 12.64 14.78
N LEU A 146 4.77 12.91 14.10
CA LEU A 146 4.43 12.35 12.81
C LEU A 146 4.34 13.49 11.77
N TYR A 147 4.65 13.14 10.53
CA TYR A 147 4.47 13.97 9.35
C TYR A 147 3.66 13.21 8.31
N VAL A 148 3.01 13.96 7.44
CA VAL A 148 2.42 13.44 6.21
C VAL A 148 3.01 14.17 5.03
N GLU A 149 3.39 13.41 4.01
CA GLU A 149 3.73 13.92 2.70
C GLU A 149 2.72 13.45 1.67
N ILE A 150 2.45 14.30 0.67
CA ILE A 150 1.60 13.95 -0.47
C ILE A 150 2.32 14.21 -1.77
N HIS A 151 2.13 13.33 -2.74
CA HIS A 151 2.61 13.50 -4.11
C HIS A 151 1.44 13.39 -5.10
N HIS A 152 1.39 14.28 -6.10
CA HIS A 152 0.41 14.20 -7.18
C HIS A 152 0.93 14.80 -8.51
N GLY A 153 0.26 14.48 -9.63
CA GLY A 153 0.65 14.95 -10.96
C GLY A 153 0.09 16.33 -11.34
N SER A 154 0.67 16.94 -12.38
CA SER A 154 0.19 18.19 -13.01
C SER A 154 -0.80 17.93 -14.16
N TYR A 155 -1.61 18.95 -14.51
CA TYR A 155 -2.48 18.93 -15.70
C TYR A 155 -1.72 18.75 -17.03
N ALA A 156 -0.48 19.20 -17.11
CA ALA A 156 0.34 19.10 -18.31
C ALA A 156 1.21 17.83 -18.35
N GLY A 157 1.19 17.03 -17.27
CA GLY A 157 1.94 15.77 -17.17
C GLY A 157 3.46 15.94 -17.14
N ASP A 158 3.95 17.16 -16.94
CA ASP A 158 5.36 17.54 -17.04
C ASP A 158 6.05 17.71 -15.67
N LYS A 159 5.27 17.73 -14.58
CA LYS A 159 5.75 18.01 -13.22
C LYS A 159 5.01 17.18 -12.17
N ALA A 160 5.75 16.78 -11.14
CA ALA A 160 5.21 16.25 -9.90
C ALA A 160 5.05 17.39 -8.88
N PHE A 161 4.01 17.32 -8.07
CA PHE A 161 3.74 18.23 -6.98
C PHE A 161 3.89 17.49 -5.66
N THR A 162 4.53 18.14 -4.69
CA THR A 162 4.80 17.60 -3.35
C THR A 162 4.32 18.56 -2.28
N GLY A 163 3.69 18.03 -1.22
CA GLY A 163 3.24 18.81 -0.07
C GLY A 163 3.57 18.08 1.22
N VAL A 164 3.97 18.80 2.26
CA VAL A 164 4.30 18.23 3.57
C VAL A 164 3.49 18.93 4.65
N SER A 165 2.97 18.16 5.60
CA SER A 165 2.24 18.68 6.74
C SER A 165 3.15 19.49 7.66
N ARG A 166 2.53 20.23 8.58
CA ARG A 166 3.23 20.66 9.80
C ARG A 166 3.55 19.43 10.66
N PRO A 167 4.57 19.50 11.54
CA PRO A 167 4.79 18.46 12.54
C PRO A 167 3.52 18.26 13.36
N PHE A 168 3.07 17.01 13.47
CA PHE A 168 1.96 16.62 14.31
C PHE A 168 2.50 15.91 15.56
N GLU A 169 2.40 16.57 16.69
CA GLU A 169 2.91 16.08 17.96
C GLU A 169 1.86 15.19 18.65
N VAL A 170 2.25 13.94 18.92
CA VAL A 170 1.48 12.97 19.70
C VAL A 170 2.13 12.82 21.06
N ASN A 171 1.40 13.19 22.10
CA ASN A 171 1.84 12.95 23.47
C ASN A 171 1.42 11.55 23.91
N VAL A 172 2.38 10.63 23.95
CA VAL A 172 2.21 9.24 24.39
C VAL A 172 2.30 9.19 25.92
N GLN A 173 1.25 8.68 26.55
CA GLN A 173 1.18 8.52 28.00
C GLN A 173 1.73 7.17 28.45
N ASP A 174 2.13 7.08 29.72
CA ASP A 174 2.49 5.79 30.32
C ASP A 174 1.27 4.86 30.34
N VAL A 175 1.46 3.61 29.95
CA VAL A 175 0.39 2.61 29.93
C VAL A 175 0.01 2.19 31.36
N PRO A 176 -1.28 2.23 31.74
CA PRO A 176 -1.72 1.69 33.01
C PRO A 176 -1.46 0.18 33.11
N ASP A 177 -1.09 -0.29 34.31
CA ASP A 177 -0.88 -1.72 34.57
C ASP A 177 -2.14 -2.53 34.21
N GLY A 178 -1.95 -3.57 33.39
CA GLY A 178 -3.03 -4.47 32.97
C GLY A 178 -3.94 -3.93 31.86
N LEU A 179 -3.63 -2.78 31.24
CA LEU A 179 -4.39 -2.29 30.09
C LEU A 179 -4.31 -3.32 28.94
N PRO A 180 -5.44 -3.86 28.47
CA PRO A 180 -5.46 -4.82 27.36
C PRO A 180 -5.22 -4.08 26.04
N GLY A 181 -4.72 -4.79 25.04
CA GLY A 181 -4.50 -4.23 23.71
C GLY A 181 -4.13 -5.28 22.68
N LEU A 182 -3.83 -4.83 21.46
CA LEU A 182 -3.25 -5.68 20.42
C LEU A 182 -1.82 -6.07 20.81
N ALA A 183 -1.35 -7.24 20.35
CA ALA A 183 0.02 -7.66 20.60
C ALA A 183 1.01 -6.84 19.74
N ASP A 184 2.23 -6.66 20.25
CA ASP A 184 3.24 -5.76 19.65
C ASP A 184 3.74 -6.24 18.27
N ASP A 185 3.65 -7.55 18.01
CA ASP A 185 4.07 -8.19 16.76
C ASP A 185 2.88 -8.54 15.84
N TRP A 186 1.67 -8.14 16.20
CA TRP A 186 0.48 -8.45 15.43
C TRP A 186 0.26 -7.45 14.31
N VAL A 187 0.06 -7.95 13.11
CA VAL A 187 -0.33 -7.13 11.94
C VAL A 187 -1.71 -7.57 11.48
N ALA A 188 -2.55 -6.60 11.13
CA ALA A 188 -3.90 -6.88 10.65
C ALA A 188 -3.85 -7.60 9.28
N PRO A 189 -4.62 -8.69 9.09
CA PRO A 189 -4.70 -9.35 7.80
C PRO A 189 -5.29 -8.42 6.74
N SER A 190 -4.53 -8.18 5.67
CA SER A 190 -4.92 -7.27 4.59
C SER A 190 -5.85 -7.90 3.55
N PHE A 191 -5.76 -9.23 3.40
CA PHE A 191 -6.40 -9.95 2.32
C PHE A 191 -6.93 -11.32 2.75
N ARG A 192 -8.09 -11.69 2.21
CA ARG A 192 -8.64 -13.04 2.28
C ARG A 192 -9.20 -13.47 0.92
N VAL A 193 -8.95 -14.72 0.55
CA VAL A 193 -9.50 -15.28 -0.70
C VAL A 193 -11.03 -15.37 -0.62
N SER A 194 -11.73 -14.93 -1.66
CA SER A 194 -13.19 -15.06 -1.73
C SER A 194 -13.62 -16.54 -1.63
N GLY A 195 -14.61 -16.83 -0.79
CA GLY A 195 -15.02 -18.20 -0.47
C GLY A 195 -14.25 -18.86 0.68
N ASP A 196 -13.15 -18.27 1.16
CA ASP A 196 -12.45 -18.75 2.36
C ASP A 196 -13.20 -18.38 3.64
N ASN A 197 -13.47 -19.37 4.47
CA ASN A 197 -14.14 -19.26 5.76
C ASN A 197 -13.23 -19.64 6.95
N SER A 198 -11.92 -19.72 6.72
CA SER A 198 -10.94 -19.90 7.79
C SER A 198 -11.09 -18.81 8.85
N PRO A 199 -10.90 -19.12 10.15
CA PRO A 199 -10.96 -18.10 11.19
C PRO A 199 -9.78 -17.13 11.07
N LEU A 200 -10.01 -15.84 11.35
CA LEU A 200 -8.94 -14.86 11.52
C LEU A 200 -8.22 -15.10 12.84
N THR A 201 -6.89 -14.98 12.83
CA THR A 201 -6.08 -14.98 14.05
C THR A 201 -5.87 -13.56 14.52
N ILE A 202 -6.21 -13.30 15.79
CA ILE A 202 -5.98 -12.03 16.46
C ILE A 202 -5.12 -12.29 17.68
N ASN A 203 -3.97 -11.60 17.75
CA ASN A 203 -3.09 -11.66 18.89
C ASN A 203 -3.27 -10.40 19.73
N THR A 204 -3.36 -10.58 21.04
CA THR A 204 -3.58 -9.51 22.02
C THR A 204 -2.57 -9.61 23.15
N ARG A 205 -2.48 -8.57 23.95
CA ARG A 205 -1.70 -8.55 25.19
C ARG A 205 -2.62 -8.19 26.35
N ASN A 206 -2.30 -8.73 27.52
CA ASN A 206 -3.04 -8.49 28.77
C ASN A 206 -4.56 -8.62 28.60
N SER A 207 -5.06 -9.53 27.75
CA SER A 207 -6.50 -9.67 27.49
C SER A 207 -7.05 -10.92 28.17
N THR A 208 -8.17 -10.76 28.88
CA THR A 208 -8.93 -11.89 29.43
C THR A 208 -10.04 -12.32 28.47
N ASP A 209 -10.55 -11.37 27.67
CA ASP A 209 -11.57 -11.61 26.66
C ASP A 209 -11.46 -10.59 25.52
N ILE A 210 -12.08 -10.89 24.38
CA ILE A 210 -12.27 -9.93 23.29
C ILE A 210 -13.69 -10.03 22.73
N SER A 211 -14.15 -8.97 22.08
CA SER A 211 -15.29 -9.03 21.17
C SER A 211 -14.90 -8.49 19.82
N VAL A 212 -15.40 -9.10 18.75
CA VAL A 212 -15.15 -8.65 17.39
C VAL A 212 -16.47 -8.36 16.69
N GLU A 213 -16.56 -7.17 16.13
CA GLU A 213 -17.65 -6.70 15.31
C GLU A 213 -17.17 -6.58 13.86
N TRP A 214 -18.01 -6.91 12.89
CA TRP A 214 -17.66 -6.80 11.47
C TRP A 214 -18.85 -6.41 10.60
N MET A 215 -18.58 -5.80 9.45
CA MET A 215 -19.55 -5.44 8.41
C MET A 215 -18.87 -5.36 7.05
N LEU A 216 -19.64 -5.29 5.96
CA LEU A 216 -19.08 -4.91 4.67
C LEU A 216 -18.90 -3.39 4.57
N ASP A 217 -17.87 -2.95 3.86
CA ASP A 217 -17.64 -1.54 3.57
C ASP A 217 -18.86 -0.94 2.84
N GLY A 218 -19.41 0.15 3.38
CA GLY A 218 -20.67 0.76 2.96
C GLY A 218 -21.92 0.34 3.75
N GLU A 219 -21.81 -0.66 4.63
CA GLU A 219 -22.84 -0.99 5.61
C GLU A 219 -22.69 -0.14 6.89
N TRP A 220 -23.75 -0.07 7.68
CA TRP A 220 -23.82 0.76 8.89
C TRP A 220 -24.04 -0.02 10.18
N ASN A 221 -24.47 -1.29 10.07
CA ASN A 221 -24.86 -2.10 11.21
C ASN A 221 -23.88 -3.27 11.35
N PRO A 222 -22.94 -3.22 12.30
CA PRO A 222 -22.00 -4.30 12.50
C PRO A 222 -22.66 -5.53 13.11
N THR A 223 -22.09 -6.68 12.81
CA THR A 223 -22.46 -8.01 13.31
C THR A 223 -21.36 -8.53 14.21
N SER A 224 -21.71 -9.12 15.35
CA SER A 224 -20.73 -9.78 16.22
C SER A 224 -20.23 -11.08 15.58
N ALA A 225 -18.92 -11.31 15.61
CA ALA A 225 -18.30 -12.55 15.18
C ALA A 225 -18.21 -13.55 16.34
N GLU A 226 -18.37 -14.83 16.02
CA GLU A 226 -18.06 -15.92 16.95
C GLU A 226 -16.55 -16.04 17.10
N LEU A 227 -16.08 -16.31 18.31
CA LEU A 227 -14.65 -16.38 18.62
C LEU A 227 -14.30 -17.52 19.56
N THR A 228 -13.05 -17.96 19.51
CA THR A 228 -12.53 -19.03 20.37
C THR A 228 -11.09 -18.72 20.74
N CYS A 229 -10.81 -18.76 22.03
CA CYS A 229 -9.46 -18.72 22.56
C CYS A 229 -8.69 -20.02 22.22
N LYS A 230 -7.43 -19.94 21.77
CA LYS A 230 -6.59 -21.14 21.52
C LYS A 230 -5.57 -21.43 22.60
N ASP A 231 -5.01 -20.39 23.19
CA ASP A 231 -4.06 -20.55 24.28
C ASP A 231 -4.87 -20.53 25.56
N ASP A 232 -5.02 -21.70 26.18
CA ASP A 232 -5.82 -21.93 27.39
C ASP A 232 -4.94 -21.95 28.67
N PRO A 233 -4.37 -20.82 29.14
CA PRO A 233 -4.16 -20.61 30.56
C PRO A 233 -5.47 -20.16 31.20
N ILE A 234 -5.68 -20.64 32.43
CA ILE A 234 -6.91 -20.55 33.23
C ILE A 234 -7.52 -19.13 33.37
N ASP A 235 -6.77 -18.04 33.10
CA ASP A 235 -7.22 -16.66 33.37
C ASP A 235 -6.89 -15.59 32.30
N VAL A 236 -6.05 -15.87 31.29
CA VAL A 236 -5.63 -14.87 30.27
C VAL A 236 -5.53 -15.55 28.91
N CYS A 237 -6.16 -14.99 27.89
CA CYS A 237 -6.06 -15.49 26.53
C CYS A 237 -5.59 -14.40 25.58
N ASN A 238 -4.46 -14.66 24.93
CA ASN A 238 -3.82 -13.72 24.02
C ASN A 238 -3.88 -14.15 22.55
N TYR A 239 -4.37 -15.36 22.25
CA TYR A 239 -4.50 -15.88 20.89
C TYR A 239 -5.94 -16.27 20.59
N TRP A 240 -6.56 -15.56 19.67
CA TRP A 240 -7.98 -15.67 19.34
C TRP A 240 -8.19 -16.11 17.90
N GLN A 241 -9.14 -17.03 17.70
CA GLN A 241 -9.68 -17.36 16.39
C GLN A 241 -11.07 -16.77 16.25
N VAL A 242 -11.28 -15.98 15.20
CA VAL A 242 -12.52 -15.23 14.96
C VAL A 242 -13.14 -15.65 13.64
N SER A 243 -14.40 -16.09 13.68
CA SER A 243 -15.14 -16.57 12.53
C SER A 243 -15.92 -15.45 11.86
N ILE A 244 -15.33 -14.88 10.81
CA ILE A 244 -16.03 -14.00 9.85
C ILE A 244 -16.43 -14.82 8.61
N PRO A 245 -17.69 -14.77 8.15
CA PRO A 245 -18.14 -15.49 6.96
C PRO A 245 -17.35 -15.16 5.69
N ALA A 246 -17.31 -16.11 4.76
CA ALA A 246 -16.71 -15.92 3.46
C ALA A 246 -17.53 -14.95 2.59
N THR A 247 -16.86 -14.13 1.77
CA THR A 247 -17.51 -13.30 0.75
C THR A 247 -17.66 -14.04 -0.57
N MET A 248 -18.69 -13.66 -1.33
CA MET A 248 -18.94 -14.17 -2.68
C MET A 248 -18.36 -13.20 -3.72
N GLY A 249 -17.03 -13.18 -3.84
CA GLY A 249 -16.30 -12.29 -4.76
C GLY A 249 -15.58 -11.16 -4.04
N GLU A 250 -15.26 -10.11 -4.80
CA GLU A 250 -14.52 -8.94 -4.32
C GLU A 250 -15.35 -8.07 -3.39
N ALA A 251 -14.85 -7.84 -2.18
CA ALA A 251 -15.47 -6.97 -1.19
C ALA A 251 -14.41 -6.44 -0.21
N ASN A 252 -14.80 -5.46 0.60
CA ASN A 252 -14.00 -5.04 1.75
C ASN A 252 -14.80 -5.37 3.01
N ILE A 253 -14.20 -6.09 3.94
CA ILE A 253 -14.72 -6.34 5.27
C ILE A 253 -14.10 -5.31 6.20
N LEU A 254 -14.95 -4.58 6.94
CA LEU A 254 -14.54 -3.75 8.06
C LEU A 254 -14.76 -4.53 9.35
N TYR A 255 -13.78 -4.53 10.25
CA TYR A 255 -13.92 -5.17 11.55
C TYR A 255 -13.27 -4.35 12.65
N ARG A 256 -13.78 -4.52 13.87
CA ARG A 256 -13.32 -3.81 15.05
C ARG A 256 -13.22 -4.76 16.23
N ILE A 257 -12.12 -4.63 16.96
CA ILE A 257 -11.81 -5.47 18.10
C ILE A 257 -12.03 -4.63 19.36
N THR A 258 -12.68 -5.18 20.36
CA THR A 258 -12.67 -4.62 21.72
C THR A 258 -11.96 -5.60 22.63
N THR A 259 -10.94 -5.14 23.33
CA THR A 259 -10.13 -5.98 24.23
C THR A 259 -10.48 -5.70 25.68
N TYR A 260 -10.63 -6.76 26.49
CA TYR A 260 -11.07 -6.66 27.88
C TYR A 260 -10.03 -7.21 28.85
N ASN A 261 -9.92 -6.57 30.02
CA ASN A 261 -9.22 -7.09 31.17
C ASN A 261 -9.72 -6.44 32.47
N GLY A 262 -10.37 -7.21 33.33
CA GLY A 262 -10.96 -6.70 34.57
C GLY A 262 -11.99 -5.62 34.29
N THR A 263 -11.69 -4.37 34.68
CA THR A 263 -12.56 -3.20 34.42
C THR A 263 -12.23 -2.47 33.12
N PHE A 264 -11.14 -2.82 32.45
CA PHE A 264 -10.76 -2.20 31.18
C PHE A 264 -11.55 -2.82 30.03
N ALA A 265 -12.08 -1.95 29.17
CA ALA A 265 -12.67 -2.28 27.88
C ALA A 265 -12.15 -1.26 26.87
N ILE A 266 -11.30 -1.70 25.94
CA ILE A 266 -10.63 -0.82 24.99
C ILE A 266 -11.10 -1.16 23.59
N GLU A 267 -11.87 -0.24 23.00
CA GLU A 267 -12.25 -0.31 21.58
C GLU A 267 -11.04 0.07 20.72
N GLN A 268 -10.59 -0.86 19.91
CA GLN A 268 -9.53 -0.64 18.95
C GLN A 268 -10.08 0.11 17.71
N PRO A 269 -9.22 0.78 16.92
CA PRO A 269 -9.63 1.35 15.64
C PRO A 269 -10.27 0.34 14.68
N TRP A 270 -11.11 0.83 13.77
CA TRP A 270 -11.63 0.01 12.68
C TRP A 270 -10.51 -0.41 11.73
N LEU A 271 -10.53 -1.70 11.36
CA LEU A 271 -9.61 -2.33 10.44
C LEU A 271 -10.36 -2.80 9.19
N LYS A 272 -9.64 -2.96 8.10
CA LYS A 272 -10.13 -3.29 6.77
C LYS A 272 -9.40 -4.50 6.21
N MET A 273 -10.15 -5.46 5.69
CA MET A 273 -9.61 -6.63 4.99
C MET A 273 -10.28 -6.73 3.63
N GLY A 274 -9.48 -6.70 2.56
CA GLY A 274 -9.96 -6.92 1.21
C GLY A 274 -10.22 -8.40 0.96
N THR A 275 -11.17 -8.70 0.09
CA THR A 275 -11.37 -10.03 -0.47
C THR A 275 -11.35 -10.00 -1.98
N ALA A 276 -10.78 -11.02 -2.60
CA ALA A 276 -10.81 -11.22 -4.04
C ALA A 276 -10.64 -12.71 -4.38
N PRO A 277 -10.98 -13.13 -5.60
CA PRO A 277 -10.57 -14.44 -6.11
C PRO A 277 -9.08 -14.68 -5.93
N PRO A 278 -8.63 -15.94 -5.82
CA PRO A 278 -7.22 -16.22 -5.69
C PRO A 278 -6.48 -15.60 -6.88
N PRO A 279 -5.36 -14.88 -6.65
CA PRO A 279 -4.61 -14.28 -7.72
C PRO A 279 -4.17 -15.36 -8.71
N PHE A 280 -4.12 -15.02 -10.00
CA PHE A 280 -3.64 -15.94 -11.02
C PHE A 280 -2.15 -16.23 -10.78
N GLU A 281 -1.82 -17.44 -10.34
CA GLU A 281 -0.45 -17.90 -10.10
C GLU A 281 0.32 -18.22 -11.41
N GLY A 282 0.28 -17.33 -12.39
CA GLY A 282 1.14 -17.41 -13.56
C GLY A 282 2.46 -16.70 -13.29
N GLU A 283 3.59 -17.42 -13.26
CA GLU A 283 4.89 -16.76 -13.17
C GLU A 283 5.09 -15.81 -14.36
N ILE A 284 5.48 -14.56 -14.08
CA ILE A 284 5.84 -13.58 -15.11
C ILE A 284 6.89 -14.13 -16.08
N TRP A 285 7.82 -14.97 -15.60
CA TRP A 285 8.79 -15.65 -16.46
C TRP A 285 8.14 -16.62 -17.44
N SER A 286 7.13 -17.37 -17.00
CA SER A 286 6.36 -18.26 -17.88
C SER A 286 5.59 -17.47 -18.94
N ALA A 287 5.00 -16.33 -18.59
CA ALA A 287 4.31 -15.45 -19.53
C ALA A 287 5.29 -14.82 -20.53
N ARG A 288 6.42 -14.29 -20.06
CA ARG A 288 7.49 -13.72 -20.90
C ARG A 288 8.10 -14.76 -21.84
N ALA A 289 8.34 -15.99 -21.36
CA ALA A 289 8.85 -17.08 -22.18
C ALA A 289 7.85 -17.48 -23.28
N HIS A 290 6.55 -17.56 -22.95
CA HIS A 290 5.50 -17.79 -23.94
C HIS A 290 5.43 -16.66 -24.98
N SER A 291 5.46 -15.39 -24.56
CA SER A 291 5.47 -14.24 -25.47
C SER A 291 6.69 -14.26 -26.40
N PHE A 292 7.86 -14.61 -25.87
CA PHE A 292 9.10 -14.72 -26.66
C PHE A 292 9.03 -15.86 -27.69
N ALA A 293 8.53 -17.04 -27.28
CA ALA A 293 8.33 -18.16 -28.18
C ALA A 293 7.34 -17.81 -29.32
N PHE A 294 6.27 -17.08 -29.00
CA PHE A 294 5.29 -16.62 -29.99
C PHE A 294 5.91 -15.64 -31.00
N ALA A 295 6.76 -14.72 -30.53
CA ALA A 295 7.50 -13.81 -31.41
C ALA A 295 8.42 -14.56 -32.38
N LEU A 296 9.15 -15.59 -31.89
CA LEU A 296 10.00 -16.43 -32.74
C LEU A 296 9.20 -17.22 -33.78
N LEU A 297 8.01 -17.72 -33.42
CA LEU A 297 7.12 -18.41 -34.35
C LEU A 297 6.65 -17.48 -35.48
N ILE A 298 6.24 -16.25 -35.15
CA ILE A 298 5.84 -15.25 -36.15
C ILE A 298 7.02 -14.91 -37.08
N LEU A 299 8.21 -14.68 -36.53
CA LEU A 299 9.42 -14.43 -37.30
C LEU A 299 9.76 -15.59 -38.24
N SER A 300 9.73 -16.82 -37.75
CA SER A 300 9.96 -18.03 -38.53
C SER A 300 8.94 -18.15 -39.67
N PHE A 301 7.66 -17.91 -39.38
CA PHE A 301 6.60 -17.92 -40.38
C PHE A 301 6.84 -16.86 -41.46
N LEU A 302 7.15 -15.61 -41.09
CA LEU A 302 7.42 -14.52 -42.03
C LEU A 302 8.64 -14.80 -42.93
N VAL A 303 9.74 -15.30 -42.35
CA VAL A 303 10.95 -15.66 -43.11
C VAL A 303 10.64 -16.80 -44.09
N THR A 304 9.88 -17.80 -43.66
CA THR A 304 9.48 -18.93 -44.50
C THR A 304 8.56 -18.49 -45.63
N LEU A 305 7.60 -17.60 -45.33
CA LEU A 305 6.69 -17.02 -46.32
C LEU A 305 7.45 -16.19 -47.34
N GLN A 306 8.38 -15.34 -46.89
CA GLN A 306 9.26 -14.56 -47.75
C GLN A 306 10.09 -15.50 -48.64
N ALA A 307 10.74 -16.52 -48.09
CA ALA A 307 11.55 -17.46 -48.87
C ALA A 307 10.73 -18.23 -49.94
N ARG A 308 9.43 -18.46 -49.69
CA ARG A 308 8.53 -19.12 -50.65
C ARG A 308 7.97 -18.18 -51.72
N LEU A 309 7.71 -16.93 -51.36
CA LEU A 309 7.02 -15.95 -52.22
C LEU A 309 7.99 -15.01 -52.94
N TYR A 310 9.25 -14.92 -52.52
CA TYR A 310 10.28 -14.20 -53.26
C TYR A 310 10.67 -15.01 -54.51
N PRO A 311 10.59 -14.44 -55.71
CA PRO A 311 11.12 -15.10 -56.89
C PRO A 311 12.61 -15.38 -56.70
N ARG A 312 13.05 -16.60 -57.02
CA ARG A 312 14.48 -16.84 -57.27
C ARG A 312 14.86 -15.97 -58.46
N ASP A 313 15.74 -15.02 -58.23
CA ASP A 313 16.39 -14.27 -59.29
C ASP A 313 17.29 -15.29 -60.02
N ASP A 314 16.77 -15.92 -61.07
CA ASP A 314 17.55 -16.75 -61.98
C ASP A 314 18.54 -15.85 -62.71
N ARG A 315 19.63 -15.49 -62.02
CA ARG A 315 20.84 -14.98 -62.66
C ARG A 315 21.54 -16.12 -63.37
N ASN A 316 20.94 -16.56 -64.46
CA ASN A 316 21.61 -17.42 -65.43
C ASN A 316 21.08 -17.09 -66.84
N ASN A 317 21.48 -15.92 -67.35
CA ASN A 317 21.76 -15.67 -68.77
C ASN A 317 22.16 -14.21 -69.00
N SER A 318 23.42 -13.91 -68.75
CA SER A 318 24.19 -12.92 -69.52
C SER A 318 25.61 -12.92 -68.97
N ASP A 319 26.38 -13.93 -69.36
CA ASP A 319 27.83 -13.89 -69.56
C ASP A 319 28.26 -15.21 -70.23
N GLN A 320 27.85 -15.37 -71.50
CA GLN A 320 28.63 -15.93 -72.62
C GLN A 320 27.80 -15.91 -73.91
#